data_AF-A0A736IAP5-F1
#
_entry.id   AF-A0A736IAP5-F1
#
_cell.length_a   1.000
_cell.length_b   1.000
_cell.length_c   1.000
_cell.angle_alpha   90.00
_cell.angle_beta   90.00
_cell.angle_gamma   90.00
#
_symmetry.space_group_name_H-M   'P 1'
#
loop_
_entity.id
_entity.type
_entity.pdbx_description
1 polymer ?
#
loop_
_entity_poly.entity_id
_entity_poly.type
_entity_poly.pdbx_seq_one_letter_code
_entity_poly.pdbx_strand_id
1 'polypeptide(L)' 'MSKSDHKFVNTGVDEEYELKDWLYGNDFSKKQSNVDELKNIINKKVKKGKTEDNITWDELDSALENHPVWFSSLAPIGE' A
#
# COMPACT_ATOMS: atom_id res chain seq x y z
N MET A 1 4.36 -4.84 -13.14
CA MET A 1 4.84 -4.81 -11.74
C MET A 1 6.14 -5.61 -11.67
N SER A 2 7.29 -4.94 -11.55
CA SER A 2 8.55 -5.63 -11.23
C SER A 2 8.38 -6.26 -9.87
N LYS A 3 8.60 -7.56 -9.80
CA LYS A 3 8.50 -8.37 -8.59
C LYS A 3 9.33 -7.69 -7.49
N SER A 4 8.68 -7.10 -6.49
CA SER A 4 9.36 -6.76 -5.24
C SER A 4 10.05 -8.03 -4.75
N ASP A 5 11.34 -7.95 -4.45
CA ASP A 5 12.12 -9.08 -3.93
C ASP A 5 11.55 -9.61 -2.60
N HIS A 6 10.73 -8.82 -1.92
CA HIS A 6 10.00 -9.20 -0.72
C HIS A 6 8.61 -9.75 -1.03
N LYS A 7 8.36 -10.98 -0.55
CA LYS A 7 7.04 -11.64 -0.63
C LYS A 7 5.96 -10.91 0.17
N PHE A 8 6.35 -10.10 1.16
CA PHE A 8 5.46 -9.43 2.09
C PHE A 8 5.59 -7.91 1.98
N VAL A 9 4.48 -7.19 2.18
CA VAL A 9 4.46 -5.74 2.29
C VAL A 9 4.97 -5.38 3.68
N ASN A 10 6.16 -4.78 3.72
CA ASN A 10 6.66 -4.19 4.96
C ASN A 10 6.14 -2.75 5.11
N THR A 11 5.36 -2.51 6.17
CA THR A 11 4.88 -1.17 6.52
C THR A 11 5.85 -0.41 7.44
N GLY A 12 7.02 -0.99 7.73
CA GLY A 12 8.09 -0.40 8.53
C GLY A 12 8.75 0.80 7.86
N VAL A 13 9.62 1.47 8.61
CA VAL A 13 10.32 2.69 8.15
C VAL A 13 11.37 2.36 7.09
N ASP A 14 12.02 1.20 7.21
CA ASP A 14 13.14 0.79 6.35
C ASP A 14 12.73 0.47 4.90
N GLU A 15 11.48 0.07 4.65
CA GLU A 15 10.98 -0.37 3.33
C GLU A 15 9.91 0.56 2.73
N GLU A 16 9.91 1.81 3.18
CA GLU A 16 8.95 2.80 2.70
C GLU A 16 9.06 3.09 1.18
N TYR A 17 10.25 2.87 0.60
CA TYR A 17 10.45 3.05 -0.83
C TYR A 17 9.59 2.08 -1.66
N GLU A 18 9.29 0.88 -1.16
CA GLU A 18 8.44 -0.10 -1.86
C GLU A 18 6.98 0.34 -1.87
N LEU A 19 6.50 0.90 -0.75
CA LEU A 19 5.17 1.51 -0.69
C LEU A 19 5.05 2.67 -1.68
N LYS A 20 6.08 3.52 -1.76
CA LYS A 20 6.14 4.62 -2.73
C LYS A 20 6.16 4.10 -4.16
N ASP A 21 6.83 2.99 -4.44
CA ASP A 21 6.87 2.42 -5.79
C ASP A 21 5.53 1.79 -6.17
N TRP A 22 4.89 1.07 -5.25
CA TRP A 22 3.55 0.54 -5.45
C TRP A 22 2.52 1.66 -5.67
N LEU A 23 2.57 2.75 -4.89
CA LEU A 23 1.70 3.92 -5.08
C LEU A 23 1.84 4.45 -6.50
N TYR A 24 3.06 4.68 -6.96
CA TYR A 24 3.32 5.21 -8.29
C TYR A 24 2.98 4.24 -9.41
N GLY A 25 3.16 2.94 -9.20
CA GLY A 25 2.71 1.90 -10.13
C GLY A 25 1.19 1.83 -10.28
N ASN A 26 0.45 2.38 -9.31
CA ASN A 26 -1.01 2.43 -9.28
C ASN A 26 -1.56 3.86 -9.46
N ASP A 27 -0.81 4.75 -10.13
CA ASP A 27 -1.21 6.13 -10.41
C ASP A 27 -1.45 7.04 -9.18
N PHE A 28 -0.89 6.68 -8.02
CA PHE A 28 -0.91 7.50 -6.80
C PHE A 28 0.41 8.26 -6.56
N SER A 29 0.30 9.42 -5.92
CA SER A 29 1.45 10.26 -5.59
C SER A 29 2.37 9.60 -4.55
N LYS A 30 3.69 9.74 -4.72
CA LYS A 30 4.72 9.25 -3.76
C LYS A 30 4.83 10.12 -2.49
N LYS A 31 3.83 10.97 -2.21
CA LYS A 31 3.78 11.86 -1.03
C LYS A 31 3.77 11.05 0.26
N GLN A 32 4.40 11.60 1.30
CA GLN A 32 4.42 10.98 2.62
C GLN A 32 3.00 10.74 3.17
N SER A 33 2.07 11.68 2.94
CA SER A 33 0.66 11.52 3.34
C SER A 33 -0.01 10.30 2.72
N ASN A 34 0.27 10.00 1.45
CA ASN A 34 -0.26 8.80 0.79
C ASN A 34 0.36 7.53 1.35
N VAL A 35 1.65 7.57 1.69
CA VAL A 35 2.34 6.44 2.30
C VAL A 35 1.77 6.15 3.68
N ASP A 36 1.59 7.17 4.51
CA ASP A 36 1.00 7.02 5.84
C ASP A 36 -0.44 6.52 5.74
N GLU A 37 -1.21 7.03 4.78
CA GLU A 37 -2.58 6.57 4.55
C GLU A 37 -2.62 5.14 3.98
N LEU A 38 -1.69 4.76 3.11
CA LEU A 38 -1.55 3.38 2.62
C LEU A 38 -1.21 2.42 3.76
N LYS A 39 -0.28 2.78 4.66
CA LYS A 39 0.01 2.01 5.89
C LYS A 39 -1.24 1.88 6.77
N ASN A 40 -2.03 2.94 6.87
CA ASN A 40 -3.28 2.96 7.63
C ASN A 40 -4.34 2.06 7.00
N ILE A 41 -4.51 2.08 5.67
CA ILE A 41 -5.39 1.19 4.90
C ILE A 41 -4.95 -0.27 5.05
N ILE A 42 -3.66 -0.55 4.90
CA ILE A 42 -3.09 -1.89 5.10
C ILE A 42 -3.42 -2.39 6.50
N ASN A 43 -3.12 -1.62 7.54
CA ASN A 43 -3.33 -2.06 8.92
C ASN A 43 -4.81 -2.18 9.30
N LYS A 44 -5.67 -1.23 8.87
CA LYS A 44 -7.09 -1.21 9.27
C LYS A 44 -8.00 -2.05 8.37
N LYS A 45 -7.76 -2.05 7.06
CA LYS A 45 -8.65 -2.69 6.06
C LYS A 45 -8.12 -4.06 5.66
N VAL A 46 -6.88 -4.14 5.18
CA VAL A 46 -6.31 -5.39 4.65
C VAL A 46 -6.02 -6.37 5.79
N LYS A 47 -5.24 -5.95 6.78
CA LYS A 47 -4.93 -6.73 7.99
C LYS A 47 -6.11 -6.82 8.98
N LYS A 48 -7.20 -6.09 8.76
CA LYS A 48 -8.37 -6.01 9.66
C LYS A 48 -7.99 -5.73 11.14
N GLY A 49 -6.92 -4.97 11.38
CA GLY A 49 -6.41 -4.68 12.72
C GLY A 49 -5.45 -5.73 13.31
N LYS A 50 -5.13 -6.81 12.58
CA LYS A 50 -4.10 -7.78 12.99
C LYS A 50 -2.72 -7.31 12.54
N THR A 51 -2.02 -6.59 13.40
CA THR A 51 -0.68 -6.08 13.11
C THR A 51 0.39 -7.17 12.97
N GLU A 52 0.12 -8.38 13.45
CA GLU A 52 1.06 -9.52 13.46
C GLU A 52 1.13 -10.26 12.12
N ASP A 53 0.09 -10.18 11.29
CA ASP A 53 0.05 -10.85 10.00
C ASP A 53 0.77 -10.00 8.94
N ASN A 54 1.74 -10.60 8.26
CA ASN A 54 2.39 -9.98 7.09
C ASN A 54 1.49 -10.20 5.87
N ILE A 55 1.04 -9.12 5.24
CA ILE A 55 0.29 -9.21 3.99
C ILE A 55 1.26 -9.30 2.82
N THR A 56 0.83 -9.89 1.71
CA THR A 56 1.62 -9.92 0.47
C THR A 56 1.25 -8.77 -0.47
N TRP A 57 2.15 -8.43 -1.40
CA TRP A 57 1.84 -7.41 -2.43
C TRP A 57 0.64 -7.83 -3.28
N ASP A 58 0.48 -9.12 -3.54
CA ASP A 58 -0.65 -9.69 -4.30
C ASP A 58 -1.99 -9.50 -3.56
N GLU A 59 -1.99 -9.64 -2.24
CA GLU A 59 -3.17 -9.33 -1.41
C GLU A 59 -3.49 -7.83 -1.39
N LEU A 60 -2.46 -6.98 -1.41
CA LEU A 60 -2.65 -5.52 -1.49
C LEU A 60 -3.25 -5.12 -2.85
N ASP A 61 -2.74 -5.69 -3.93
CA ASP A 61 -3.25 -5.48 -5.29
C ASP A 61 -4.69 -5.98 -5.42
N SER A 62 -4.94 -7.19 -4.96
CA SER A 62 -6.29 -7.76 -4.89
C SER A 62 -7.23 -6.88 -4.06
N ALA A 63 -6.75 -6.28 -2.98
CA ALA A 63 -7.56 -5.36 -2.17
C ALA A 63 -7.88 -4.07 -2.93
N LEU A 64 -6.94 -3.55 -3.73
CA LEU A 64 -7.18 -2.38 -4.59
C LEU A 64 -8.22 -2.70 -5.68
N GLU A 65 -8.10 -3.85 -6.33
CA GLU A 65 -9.05 -4.28 -7.38
C GLU A 65 -10.46 -4.57 -6.84
N ASN A 66 -10.55 -5.27 -5.71
CA ASN A 66 -11.84 -5.65 -5.11
C ASN A 66 -12.49 -4.50 -4.32
N HIS A 67 -11.69 -3.61 -3.74
CA HIS A 67 -12.14 -2.55 -2.86
C HIS A 67 -11.44 -1.21 -3.15
N PRO A 68 -11.60 -0.63 -4.34
CA PRO A 68 -10.98 0.64 -4.71
C PRO A 68 -11.39 1.80 -3.78
N VAL A 69 -12.58 1.70 -3.17
CA VAL A 69 -13.08 2.65 -2.17
C VAL A 69 -12.22 2.76 -0.91
N TRP A 70 -11.40 1.75 -0.59
CA TRP A 70 -10.48 1.85 0.54
C TRP A 70 -9.32 2.79 0.25
N PHE A 71 -8.97 2.95 -1.02
CA PHE A 71 -7.83 3.73 -1.52
C PHE A 71 -8.25 5.10 -2.04
N SER A 72 -9.54 5.46 -1.94
CA SER A 72 -10.05 6.75 -2.40
C SER A 72 -9.50 7.96 -1.64
N SER A 73 -8.89 7.74 -0.47
CA SER A 73 -8.19 8.78 0.30
C SER A 73 -6.81 9.12 -0.26
N LEU A 74 -6.25 8.26 -1.13
CA LEU A 74 -4.93 8.47 -1.72
C LEU A 74 -5.00 9.50 -2.84
N ALA A 75 -4.08 10.46 -2.80
CA ALA A 75 -3.97 11.47 -3.85
C ALA A 75 -3.36 10.86 -5.13
N PRO A 76 -3.93 11.10 -6.32
CA PRO A 76 -3.34 10.70 -7.59
C PRO A 76 -2.01 11.42 -7.87
N ILE A 77 -1.21 10.88 -8.80
CA ILE A 77 0.03 11.53 -9.25
C ILE A 77 -0.29 12.92 -9.82
N GLY A 78 0.39 13.95 -9.31
CA GLY A 78 0.30 15.32 -9.84
C GLY A 78 -0.58 16.29 -9.04
N GLU A 79 -1.33 15.82 -8.03
CA GLU A 79 -1.89 16.67 -6.96
C GLU A 79 -0.83 17.08 -5.93
#